data_AF-A0A8T7GY27-F1
#
_entry.id   AF-A0A8T7GY27-F1
#
_cell.length_a   1.000
_cell.length_b   1.000
_cell.length_c   1.000
_cell.angle_alpha   90.00
_cell.angle_beta   90.00
_cell.angle_gamma   90.00
#
_symmetry.space_group_name_H-M   'P 1'
#
loop_
_entity.id
_entity.type
_entity.pdbx_description
1 polymer ?
#
loop_
_entity_poly.entity_id
_entity_poly.type
_entity_poly.pdbx_seq_one_letter_code
_entity_poly.pdbx_strand_id
1 'polypeptide(L)'
;MNKIQQRYVVATLLILLFVVVSVSGIILYILPSGPGDFFGIDKDFITNMHTYAGFVMVVLIAYHLYLNWPMYKNEEKAMDKE
;
A
#
# COMPACT_ATOMS: atom_id res chain seq x y z
N MET A 1 -18.74 -7.16 -10.87
CA MET A 1 -18.33 -5.75 -11.09
C MET A 1 -17.71 -5.63 -12.47
N ASN A 2 -17.95 -4.52 -13.16
CA ASN A 2 -17.25 -4.23 -14.41
C ASN A 2 -15.79 -3.80 -14.12
N LYS A 3 -14.95 -3.75 -15.15
CA LYS A 3 -13.52 -3.42 -15.01
C LYS A 3 -13.28 -2.02 -14.41
N ILE A 4 -14.14 -1.05 -14.73
CA ILE A 4 -14.02 0.33 -14.22
C ILE A 4 -14.27 0.35 -12.70
N GLN A 5 -15.32 -0.32 -12.24
CA GLN A 5 -15.63 -0.47 -10.83
C GLN A 5 -14.51 -1.20 -10.08
N GLN A 6 -13.95 -2.27 -10.65
CA GLN A 6 -12.82 -2.98 -10.05
C GLN A 6 -11.59 -2.08 -9.89
N ARG A 7 -11.23 -1.32 -10.93
CA ARG A 7 -10.12 -0.36 -10.87
C ARG A 7 -10.35 0.69 -9.80
N TYR A 8 -11.55 1.26 -9.74
CA TYR A 8 -11.92 2.26 -8.73
C TYR A 8 -11.77 1.70 -7.31
N VAL A 9 -12.39 0.55 -7.03
CA VAL A 9 -12.35 -0.06 -5.69
C VAL A 9 -10.93 -0.41 -5.27
N VAL A 10 -10.14 -1.04 -6.16
CA VAL A 10 -8.75 -1.40 -5.85
C VAL A 10 -7.90 -0.16 -5.61
N ALA A 11 -8.07 0.89 -6.39
CA ALA A 11 -7.34 2.15 -6.19
C ALA A 11 -7.72 2.81 -4.85
N THR A 12 -9.01 2.88 -4.52
CA THR A 12 -9.48 3.43 -3.23
C THR A 12 -8.91 2.64 -2.06
N LEU A 13 -8.96 1.30 -2.10
CA LEU A 13 -8.38 0.45 -1.05
C LEU A 13 -6.87 0.66 -0.91
N LEU A 14 -6.14 0.80 -2.02
CA LEU A 14 -4.71 1.08 -2.01
C LEU A 14 -4.38 2.44 -1.40
N ILE A 15 -5.18 3.47 -1.67
CA ILE A 15 -5.01 4.80 -1.06
C ILE A 15 -5.21 4.73 0.45
N LEU A 16 -6.25 4.02 0.92
CA LEU A 16 -6.49 3.85 2.35
C LEU A 16 -5.36 3.07 3.04
N LEU A 17 -4.90 1.97 2.44
CA LEU A 17 -3.77 1.20 2.96
C LEU A 17 -2.47 2.00 2.93
N PHE A 18 -2.24 2.81 1.90
CA PHE A 18 -1.09 3.72 1.84
C PHE A 18 -1.06 4.64 3.05
N VAL A 19 -2.19 5.23 3.44
CA VAL A 19 -2.26 6.07 4.65
C VAL A 19 -1.93 5.27 5.90
N VAL A 20 -2.54 4.09 6.09
CA VAL A 20 -2.31 3.25 7.28
C VAL A 20 -0.85 2.81 7.39
N VAL A 21 -0.27 2.30 6.31
CA VAL A 21 1.12 1.81 6.25
C VAL A 21 2.10 2.97 6.42
N SER A 22 1.83 4.13 5.81
CA SER A 22 2.69 5.31 5.96
C SER A 22 2.71 5.84 7.39
N VAL A 23 1.54 6.03 8.01
CA VAL A 23 1.43 6.52 9.39
C VAL A 23 2.09 5.55 10.36
N SER A 24 1.79 4.25 10.25
CA SER A 24 2.43 3.23 11.11
C SER A 24 3.93 3.13 10.88
N GLY A 25 4.41 3.25 9.64
CA GLY A 25 5.83 3.29 9.31
C GLY A 25 6.55 4.49 9.93
N ILE A 26 5.94 5.68 9.89
CA ILE A 26 6.47 6.89 10.55
C ILE A 26 6.53 6.69 12.07
N ILE A 27 5.48 6.12 12.68
CA ILE A 27 5.46 5.82 14.12
C ILE A 27 6.60 4.84 14.47
N LEU A 28 6.76 3.76 13.72
CA LEU A 28 7.84 2.77 13.91
C LEU A 28 9.23 3.35 13.70
N TYR A 29 9.37 4.34 12.83
CA TYR A 29 10.65 5.03 12.60
C TYR A 29 11.07 5.90 13.79
N ILE A 30 10.10 6.51 14.50
CA ILE A 30 10.36 7.36 15.67
C ILE A 30 10.53 6.53 16.95
N LEU A 31 9.87 5.37 17.01
CA LEU A 31 9.95 4.45 18.16
C LEU A 31 11.40 3.98 18.38
N PRO A 32 11.93 4.07 19.61
CA PRO A 32 13.30 3.65 19.90
C PRO A 32 13.50 2.17 19.60
N SER A 33 14.70 1.82 19.13
CA SER A 33 15.12 0.44 18.89
C SER A 33 15.17 -0.34 20.22
N GLY A 34 14.61 -1.55 20.24
CA GLY A 34 14.52 -2.39 21.44
C GLY A 34 13.09 -2.73 21.88
N PRO A 35 12.94 -3.63 22.86
CA PRO A 35 11.66 -4.01 23.45
C PRO A 35 11.15 -2.96 24.45
N GLY A 36 9.85 -2.68 24.42
CA GLY A 36 9.19 -1.80 25.39
C GLY A 36 8.10 -0.93 24.77
N ASP A 37 7.11 -0.58 25.59
CA ASP A 37 6.11 0.42 25.26
C ASP A 37 6.73 1.80 25.24
N PHE A 38 6.41 2.60 24.22
CA PHE A 38 6.80 3.99 24.16
C PHE A 38 5.55 4.85 24.31
N PHE A 39 5.46 5.63 25.38
CA PHE A 39 4.30 6.49 25.63
C PHE A 39 2.94 5.74 25.68
N GLY A 40 2.94 4.47 26.11
CA GLY A 40 1.73 3.63 26.17
C GLY A 40 1.29 3.08 24.81
N ILE A 41 2.10 3.26 23.76
CA ILE A 41 1.92 2.60 22.47
C ILE A 41 2.66 1.27 22.52
N ASP A 42 1.88 0.19 22.43
CA ASP A 42 2.41 -1.16 22.23
C ASP A 42 3.07 -1.23 20.84
N LYS A 43 4.39 -1.31 20.86
CA LYS A 43 5.21 -1.37 19.64
C LYS A 43 4.93 -2.64 18.84
N ASP A 44 4.72 -3.77 19.50
CA ASP A 44 4.45 -5.05 18.83
C ASP A 44 3.11 -5.00 18.11
N PHE A 45 2.11 -4.34 18.71
CA PHE A 45 0.82 -4.09 18.05
C PHE A 45 1.00 -3.26 16.77
N ILE A 46 1.72 -2.13 16.83
CA ILE A 46 1.94 -1.28 15.64
C ILE A 46 2.76 -2.01 14.58
N THR A 47 3.80 -2.75 14.97
CA THR A 47 4.61 -3.57 14.06
C THR A 47 3.73 -4.61 13.36
N ASN A 48 2.94 -5.38 14.10
CA ASN A 48 2.06 -6.38 13.53
C ASN A 48 1.04 -5.75 12.57
N MET A 49 0.39 -4.66 12.99
CA MET A 49 -0.56 -3.94 12.14
C MET A 49 0.10 -3.45 10.84
N HIS A 50 1.28 -2.84 10.91
CA HIS A 50 2.03 -2.37 9.74
C HIS A 50 2.38 -3.52 8.80
N THR A 51 2.88 -4.63 9.35
CA THR A 51 3.31 -5.80 8.56
C THR A 51 2.12 -6.46 7.85
N TYR A 52 1.02 -6.73 8.55
CA TYR A 52 -0.17 -7.33 7.93
C TYR A 52 -0.82 -6.39 6.91
N ALA A 53 -0.93 -5.10 7.21
CA ALA A 53 -1.43 -4.11 6.25
C ALA A 53 -0.53 -4.03 5.01
N GLY A 54 0.80 -4.09 5.19
CA GLY A 54 1.78 -4.16 4.11
C GLY A 54 1.59 -5.38 3.21
N PHE A 55 1.38 -6.58 3.79
CA PHE A 55 1.10 -7.78 2.99
C PHE A 55 -0.18 -7.66 2.17
N VAL A 56 -1.26 -7.14 2.75
CA VAL A 56 -2.51 -6.89 2.02
C VAL A 56 -2.27 -5.88 0.90
N MET A 57 -1.50 -4.82 1.16
CA MET A 57 -1.16 -3.81 0.17
C MET A 57 -0.37 -4.42 -1.00
N VAL A 58 0.61 -5.30 -0.75
CA VAL A 58 1.38 -5.99 -1.79
C VAL A 58 0.46 -6.79 -2.73
N VAL A 59 -0.48 -7.56 -2.17
CA VAL A 59 -1.43 -8.34 -2.97
C VAL A 59 -2.31 -7.42 -3.82
N LEU A 60 -2.81 -6.33 -3.24
CA LEU A 60 -3.63 -5.36 -3.97
C LEU A 60 -2.84 -4.59 -5.03
N ILE A 61 -1.56 -4.30 -4.82
CA ILE A 61 -0.67 -3.70 -5.82
C ILE A 61 -0.51 -4.66 -7.00
N ALA A 62 -0.22 -5.94 -6.75
CA ALA A 62 -0.11 -6.93 -7.82
C ALA A 62 -1.40 -7.00 -8.65
N TYR A 63 -2.56 -7.00 -8.00
CA TYR A 63 -3.84 -6.98 -8.69
C TYR A 63 -4.11 -5.65 -9.42
N HIS A 64 -3.72 -4.52 -8.84
CA HIS A 64 -3.80 -3.20 -9.49
C HIS A 64 -2.97 -3.15 -10.77
N LEU A 65 -1.74 -3.67 -10.75
CA LEU A 65 -0.89 -3.77 -11.93
C LEU A 65 -1.51 -4.66 -12.99
N TYR A 66 -2.05 -5.83 -12.60
CA TYR A 66 -2.77 -6.71 -13.52
C TYR A 66 -3.93 -6.01 -14.23
N LEU A 67 -4.77 -5.26 -13.48
CA LEU A 67 -5.92 -4.54 -14.05
C LEU A 67 -5.52 -3.38 -14.98
N ASN A 68 -4.37 -2.75 -14.73
CA ASN A 68 -3.90 -1.57 -15.45
C ASN A 68 -2.77 -1.85 -16.46
N TRP A 69 -2.32 -3.10 -16.58
CA TRP A 69 -1.29 -3.51 -17.53
C TRP A 69 -1.52 -3.06 -18.99
N PRO A 70 -2.76 -3.10 -19.54
CA PRO A 70 -2.99 -2.60 -20.89
C PRO A 70 -2.78 -1.09 -21.03
N MET A 71 -3.09 -0.32 -19.98
CA MET A 71 -2.88 1.13 -19.97
C MET A 71 -1.38 1.44 -19.96
N TYR A 72 -0.63 0.78 -19.09
CA TYR A 72 0.84 0.92 -19.01
C TYR A 72 1.53 0.67 -20.36
N LYS A 73 1.16 -0.41 -21.06
CA LYS A 73 1.69 -0.71 -22.41
C LYS A 73 1.31 0.31 -23.48
N ASN A 74 0.17 0.99 -23.32
CA ASN A 74 -0.24 2.01 -24.27
C ASN A 74 0.56 3.31 -24.06
N GLU A 75 0.89 3.62 -22.81
CA GLU A 75 1.74 4.77 -22.46
C GLU A 75 3.18 4.58 -22.93
N GLU A 76 3.75 3.39 -22.75
CA GLU A 76 5.07 3.01 -23.28
C GLU A 76 5.16 3.28 -24.80
N LYS A 77 4.19 2.76 -25.57
CA LYS A 77 4.12 2.98 -27.03
C LYS A 77 3.89 4.42 -27.45
N ALA A 78 3.34 5.26 -26.57
CA ALA A 78 3.14 6.67 -26.86
C ALA A 78 4.46 7.43 -26.74
N MET A 79 5.31 7.07 -25.77
CA MET A 79 6.64 7.65 -25.61
C MET A 79 7.58 7.28 -26.77
N ASP A 80 7.48 6.07 -27.32
CA ASP A 80 8.32 5.62 -28.44
C ASP A 80 7.98 6.29 -29.79
N LYS A 81 6.88 7.04 -29.86
CA LYS A 81 6.38 7.68 -31.09
C LYS A 81 6.69 9.18 -31.18
N GLU A 82 7.28 9.75 -30.13
CA GLU A 82 7.84 11.12 -30.12
C GLU A 82 9.31 11.11 -30.57
#